data_AF-A0A1W9H3V5-F1
#
_entry.id   AF-A0A1W9H3V5-F1
#
_cell.length_a   1.000
_cell.length_b   1.000
_cell.length_c   1.000
_cell.angle_alpha   90.00
_cell.angle_beta   90.00
_cell.angle_gamma   90.00
#
_symmetry.space_group_name_H-M   'P 1'
#
loop_
_entity.id
_entity.type
_entity.pdbx_description
1 polymer ?
#
loop_
_entity_poly.entity_id
_entity_poly.type
_entity_poly.pdbx_seq_one_letter_code
_entity_poly.pdbx_strand_id
1 'polypeptide(L)'
;MSLACHTKNCPGKRRRFQVVCDDCFRRLPRAIILGLRAAKDERRRADFARLCREAGAFVAGKPCAAPSVTPRTAYANTARLLGEEL
;
A
#
# COMPACT_ATOMS: atom_id res chain seq x y z
N MET A 1 -14.65 -13.37 2.60
CA MET A 1 -14.07 -12.48 3.64
C MET A 1 -12.92 -11.70 3.03
N SER A 2 -13.13 -10.42 2.75
CA SER A 2 -12.11 -9.53 2.18
C SER A 2 -11.52 -8.72 3.33
N LEU A 3 -10.19 -8.80 3.53
CA LEU A 3 -9.51 -8.07 4.61
C LEU A 3 -8.99 -6.73 4.07
N ALA A 4 -8.79 -5.76 4.96
CA ALA A 4 -8.07 -4.53 4.63
C ALA A 4 -6.64 -4.85 4.19
N CYS A 5 -6.14 -4.09 3.23
CA CYS A 5 -4.74 -4.14 2.80
C CYS A 5 -3.81 -3.82 4.00
N HIS A 6 -2.65 -4.49 4.10
CA HIS A 6 -1.67 -4.18 5.15
C HIS A 6 -0.97 -2.82 4.97
N THR A 7 -1.13 -2.18 3.81
CA THR A 7 -0.56 -0.86 3.55
C THR A 7 -1.38 0.22 4.26
N LYS A 8 -0.72 1.07 5.07
CA LYS A 8 -1.34 2.29 5.63
C LYS A 8 -1.88 3.16 4.48
N ASN A 9 -3.09 3.69 4.62
CA ASN A 9 -3.81 4.48 3.60
C ASN A 9 -4.17 3.76 2.29
N CYS A 10 -4.19 2.42 2.24
CA CYS A 10 -4.75 1.73 1.08
C CYS A 10 -6.22 1.35 1.34
N PRO A 11 -7.20 1.93 0.59
CA PRO A 11 -8.61 1.53 0.67
C PRO A 11 -8.87 0.15 0.02
N GLY A 12 -7.85 -0.42 -0.65
CA GLY A 12 -7.94 -1.68 -1.34
C GLY A 12 -8.22 -2.87 -0.41
N LYS A 13 -9.03 -3.80 -0.90
CA LYS A 13 -9.30 -5.07 -0.22
C LYS A 13 -8.35 -6.14 -0.73
N ARG A 14 -7.84 -6.97 0.18
CA ARG A 14 -7.01 -8.15 -0.15
C ARG A 14 -7.78 -9.44 0.06
N ARG A 15 -7.38 -10.49 -0.65
CA ARG A 15 -7.85 -11.86 -0.38
C ARG A 15 -7.21 -12.38 0.91
N ARG A 16 -7.84 -13.36 1.57
CA ARG A 16 -7.37 -13.93 2.85
C ARG A 16 -5.94 -14.47 2.81
N PHE A 17 -5.51 -14.98 1.66
CA PHE A 17 -4.17 -15.53 1.43
C PHE A 17 -3.16 -14.51 0.86
N GLN A 18 -3.62 -13.30 0.53
CA GLN A 18 -2.75 -12.22 0.02
C GLN A 18 -2.34 -11.33 1.18
N VAL A 19 -1.14 -10.75 1.10
CA VAL A 19 -0.60 -9.84 2.12
C VAL A 19 -1.05 -8.40 1.86
N VAL A 20 -1.09 -8.02 0.58
CA VAL A 20 -1.52 -6.71 0.08
C VAL A 20 -2.61 -6.89 -0.99
N CYS A 21 -3.35 -5.84 -1.34
CA CYS A 21 -4.33 -5.89 -2.43
C CYS A 21 -3.64 -6.05 -3.80
N ASP A 22 -4.41 -6.42 -4.84
CA ASP A 22 -3.89 -6.60 -6.20
C ASP A 22 -3.19 -5.36 -6.77
N ASP A 23 -3.64 -4.15 -6.41
CA ASP A 23 -3.02 -2.89 -6.87
C ASP A 23 -1.64 -2.68 -6.24
N CYS A 24 -1.54 -2.83 -4.92
CA CYS A 24 -0.26 -2.81 -4.20
C CYS A 24 0.66 -3.95 -4.68
N PHE A 25 0.10 -5.12 -5.03
CA PHE A 25 0.84 -6.24 -5.58
C PHE A 25 1.48 -5.93 -6.94
N ARG A 26 0.76 -5.23 -7.82
CA ARG A 26 1.30 -4.80 -9.12
C ARG A 26 2.42 -3.77 -9.02
N ARG A 27 2.42 -2.96 -7.95
CA ARG A 27 3.46 -1.93 -7.69
C ARG A 27 4.71 -2.48 -7.00
N LEU A 28 4.66 -3.71 -6.51
CA LEU A 28 5.80 -4.33 -5.82
C LEU A 28 6.93 -4.63 -6.81
N PRO A 29 8.20 -4.47 -6.39
CA PRO A 29 9.33 -4.89 -7.17
C PRO A 29 9.23 -6.38 -7.50
N ARG A 30 9.58 -6.74 -8.74
CA ARG A 30 9.56 -8.11 -9.22
C ARG A 30 10.43 -9.04 -8.37
N ALA A 31 11.52 -8.54 -7.81
CA ALA A 31 12.39 -9.25 -6.87
C ALA A 31 11.63 -9.70 -5.60
N ILE A 32 10.83 -8.82 -4.99
CA ILE A 32 10.04 -9.14 -3.79
C ILE A 32 8.93 -10.15 -4.14
N ILE A 33 8.30 -10.00 -5.31
CA ILE A 33 7.27 -10.94 -5.78
C ILE A 33 7.85 -12.34 -5.98
N LEU A 34 9.01 -12.44 -6.63
CA LEU A 34 9.70 -13.71 -6.85
C LEU A 34 10.15 -14.34 -5.53
N GLY A 35 10.72 -13.55 -4.62
CA GLY A 35 11.10 -14.01 -3.29
C GLY A 35 9.90 -14.54 -2.49
N LEU A 36 8.74 -13.86 -2.55
CA LEU A 36 7.53 -14.30 -1.86
C LEU A 36 7.00 -15.63 -2.42
N ARG A 37 7.09 -15.83 -3.75
CA ARG A 37 6.73 -17.11 -4.39
C ARG A 37 7.69 -18.22 -3.97
N ALA A 38 9.00 -17.99 -4.06
CA ALA A 38 10.01 -18.97 -3.69
C ALA A 38 9.90 -19.36 -2.20
N ALA A 39 9.81 -18.38 -1.30
CA ALA A 39 9.67 -18.62 0.13
C ALA A 39 8.37 -19.38 0.49
N LYS A 40 7.29 -19.17 -0.27
CA LYS A 40 6.04 -19.92 -0.11
C LYS A 40 6.18 -21.35 -0.59
N ASP A 41 6.81 -21.56 -1.74
CA ASP A 41 7.03 -22.88 -2.35
C ASP A 41 7.91 -23.75 -1.44
N GLU A 42 9.01 -23.17 -0.95
CA GLU A 42 9.95 -23.80 -0.02
C GLU A 42 9.44 -23.83 1.44
N ARG A 43 8.22 -23.34 1.70
CA ARG A 43 7.60 -23.22 3.03
C ARG A 43 8.45 -22.51 4.09
N ARG A 44 9.39 -21.64 3.66
CA ARG A 44 10.24 -20.83 4.55
C ARG A 44 9.45 -19.66 5.14
N ARG A 45 8.71 -19.95 6.21
CA ARG A 45 7.81 -18.97 6.88
C ARG A 45 8.54 -17.71 7.38
N ALA A 46 9.79 -17.84 7.83
CA ALA A 46 10.58 -16.71 8.30
C ALA A 46 10.94 -15.74 7.17
N ASP A 47 11.44 -16.27 6.04
CA ASP A 47 11.72 -15.50 4.83
C ASP A 47 10.45 -14.86 4.27
N PHE A 48 9.35 -15.61 4.23
CA PHE A 48 8.05 -15.11 3.80
C PHE A 48 7.60 -13.92 4.67
N ALA A 49 7.70 -14.02 5.99
CA ALA A 49 7.35 -12.93 6.91
C ALA A 49 8.26 -11.70 6.78
N ARG A 50 9.56 -11.89 6.49
CA ARG A 50 10.50 -10.79 6.22
C ARG A 50 10.12 -10.06 4.93
N LEU A 51 9.93 -10.79 3.84
CA LEU A 51 9.55 -10.21 2.54
C LEU A 51 8.18 -9.53 2.59
N CYS A 52 7.24 -10.03 3.40
CA CYS A 52 5.98 -9.35 3.67
C CYS A 52 6.18 -7.98 4.34
N ARG A 53 7.13 -7.88 5.29
CA ARG A 53 7.46 -6.60 5.96
C ARG A 53 8.13 -5.63 5.00
N GLU A 54 9.08 -6.09 4.19
CA GLU A 54 9.70 -5.28 3.12
C GLU A 54 8.67 -4.79 2.10
N ALA A 55 7.76 -5.68 1.69
CA ALA A 55 6.66 -5.31 0.81
C ALA A 55 5.77 -4.22 1.43
N GLY A 56 5.42 -4.37 2.70
CA GLY A 56 4.67 -3.37 3.46
C GLY A 56 5.40 -2.03 3.54
N ALA A 57 6.71 -2.04 3.84
CA ALA A 57 7.54 -0.83 3.92
C ALA A 57 7.65 -0.11 2.57
N PHE A 58 7.86 -0.85 1.48
CA PHE A 58 7.95 -0.27 0.14
C PHE A 58 6.67 0.45 -0.28
N VAL A 59 5.52 -0.16 0.00
CA VAL A 59 4.23 0.42 -0.35
C VAL A 59 3.82 1.51 0.67
N ALA A 60 4.26 1.45 1.92
CA ALA A 60 4.05 2.53 2.89
C ALA A 60 4.68 3.86 2.41
N GLY A 61 5.81 3.79 1.71
CA GLY A 61 6.43 4.96 1.07
C GLY A 61 5.80 5.38 -0.27
N LYS A 62 4.88 4.57 -0.83
CA LYS A 62 4.25 4.80 -2.14
C LYS A 62 2.75 4.60 -2.04
N PRO A 63 1.98 5.65 -1.68
CA PRO A 63 0.55 5.51 -1.47
C PRO A 63 -0.12 4.91 -2.72
N CYS A 64 -0.87 3.83 -2.51
CA CYS A 64 -1.60 3.10 -3.56
C CYS A 64 -2.62 4.01 -4.26
N ALA A 65 -3.25 4.92 -3.52
CA ALA A 65 -4.05 6.00 -4.07
C ALA A 65 -3.40 7.32 -3.67
N ALA A 66 -3.19 8.22 -4.63
CA ALA A 66 -3.05 9.63 -4.28
C ALA A 66 -4.27 10.00 -3.41
N PRO A 67 -4.11 10.77 -2.32
CA PRO A 67 -5.26 11.25 -1.57
C PRO A 67 -6.19 11.89 -2.59
N SER A 68 -7.44 11.44 -2.66
CA SER A 68 -8.45 12.05 -3.51
C SER A 68 -8.70 13.44 -2.93
N VAL A 69 -7.93 14.43 -3.37
CA VAL A 69 -8.11 15.82 -2.99
C VAL A 69 -9.45 16.22 -3.59
N THR A 70 -10.47 16.30 -2.74
CA THR A 70 -11.77 16.80 -3.20
C THR A 70 -11.63 18.26 -3.59
N PRO A 71 -12.47 18.80 -4.48
CA PRO A 71 -12.43 20.21 -4.85
C PRO A 71 -12.49 21.14 -3.61
N ARG A 72 -13.22 20.72 -2.58
CA ARG A 72 -13.32 21.42 -1.29
C ARG A 72 -11.99 21.42 -0.53
N THR A 73 -11.28 20.30 -0.51
CA THR A 73 -9.95 20.19 0.11
C THR A 73 -8.90 20.97 -0.68
N ALA A 74 -9.00 20.98 -2.01
CA ALA A 74 -8.15 21.80 -2.88
C ALA A 74 -8.35 23.28 -2.60
N TYR A 75 -9.61 23.74 -2.59
CA TYR A 75 -9.98 25.13 -2.27
C TYR A 75 -9.45 25.56 -0.90
N ALA A 76 -9.68 24.75 0.14
CA ALA A 76 -9.18 25.02 1.48
C ALA A 76 -7.65 25.13 1.53
N ASN A 77 -6.93 24.26 0.82
CA ASN A 77 -5.48 24.34 0.73
C ASN A 77 -5.00 25.60 0.00
N THR A 78 -5.68 26.02 -1.08
CA THR A 78 -5.39 27.28 -1.77
C THR A 78 -5.70 28.51 -0.91
N ALA A 79 -6.81 28.52 -0.18
CA ALA A 79 -7.18 29.62 0.71
C ALA A 79 -6.13 29.82 1.83
N ARG A 80 -5.63 28.71 2.42
CA ARG A 80 -4.53 28.77 3.40
C ARG A 80 -3.21 29.24 2.80
N LEU A 81 -2.91 28.86 1.55
CA LEU A 81 -1.70 29.30 0.84
C LEU A 81 -1.76 30.80 0.48
N LEU A 82 -2.94 31.32 0.20
CA LEU A 82 -3.19 32.73 -0.12
C LEU A 82 -3.31 33.63 1.12
N GLY A 83 -3.27 33.04 2.33
CA GLY A 83 -3.40 33.78 3.58
C GLY A 83 -4.81 34.32 3.84
N GLU A 84 -5.82 33.85 3.12
CA GLU A 84 -7.23 34.25 3.32
C GLU A 84 -7.91 33.35 4.35
N GLU A 85 -7.31 33.25 5.54
CA GLU A 85 -8.03 32.84 6.76
C GLU A 85 -8.19 34.08 7.65
N LEU A 86 -9.35 34.74 7.54
CA LEU A 86 -9.92 35.66 8.53
C LEU A 86 -11.17 35.01 9.13
#